data_AF-A0A8C0JPH7-F1
#
_entry.id   AF-A0A8C0JPH7-F1
#
_cell.length_a   1.000
_cell.length_b   1.000
_cell.length_c   1.000
_cell.angle_alpha   90.00
_cell.angle_beta   90.00
_cell.angle_gamma   90.00
#
_symmetry.space_group_name_H-M   'P 1'
#
loop_
_entity.id
_entity.type
_entity.pdbx_description
1 polymer ?
#
loop_
_entity_poly.entity_id
_entity_poly.type
_entity_poly.pdbx_seq_one_letter_code
_entity_poly.pdbx_strand_id
1 'polypeptide(L)'
;MHSLGQRCLSFSRAETVAQLKVTDSQVSGVGDRQWLYQTCTEFGFYITCEGPRCPFSQVPALPSQLELCEQVFGLSASSVVQAVAQTNSYYGGQTPGATQVLFINGDTDPWHVLSITQASGPLESALLIPSASHCMDMAPDRPSDSPSLRLGRQSIFQQLQTWLRLAEESQVRSRA
;
A
#
# COMPACT_ATOMS: atom_id res chain seq x y z
N MET A 1 19.97 -0.34 -30.29
CA MET A 1 19.08 -0.65 -29.15
C MET A 1 18.92 -2.16 -29.07
N HIS A 2 19.61 -2.81 -28.15
CA HIS A 2 19.44 -4.25 -27.94
C HIS A 2 18.17 -4.48 -27.14
N SER A 3 17.17 -5.10 -27.75
CA SER A 3 16.03 -5.67 -27.02
C SER A 3 16.58 -6.70 -26.02
N LEU A 4 16.14 -6.65 -24.76
CA LEU A 4 16.58 -7.52 -23.66
C LEU A 4 16.20 -9.01 -23.85
N GLY A 5 15.85 -9.45 -25.06
CA GLY A 5 15.45 -10.83 -25.37
C GLY A 5 14.15 -11.27 -24.69
N GLN A 6 13.49 -10.40 -23.94
CA GLN A 6 12.21 -10.65 -23.29
C GLN A 6 11.10 -10.60 -24.34
N ARG A 7 10.21 -11.59 -24.30
CA ARG A 7 8.98 -11.56 -25.12
C ARG A 7 8.06 -10.48 -24.56
N CYS A 8 7.42 -9.72 -25.43
CA CYS A 8 6.38 -8.80 -25.01
C CYS A 8 5.29 -9.56 -24.28
N LEU A 9 4.85 -9.02 -23.14
CA LEU A 9 3.66 -9.51 -22.46
C LEU A 9 2.42 -9.10 -23.28
N SER A 10 1.40 -9.95 -23.27
CA SER A 10 0.11 -9.61 -23.85
C SER A 10 -0.55 -8.51 -23.03
N PHE A 11 -1.14 -7.53 -23.71
CA PHE A 11 -1.99 -6.50 -23.11
C PHE A 11 -3.49 -6.77 -23.36
N SER A 12 -3.83 -7.98 -23.84
CA SER A 12 -5.20 -8.35 -24.21
C SER A 12 -6.10 -8.39 -22.98
N ARG A 13 -7.14 -7.54 -22.98
CA ARG A 13 -8.16 -7.52 -21.92
C ARG A 13 -8.82 -8.88 -21.72
N ALA A 14 -9.13 -9.57 -22.82
CA ALA A 14 -9.77 -10.89 -22.75
C ALA A 14 -8.87 -11.93 -22.07
N GLU A 15 -7.56 -11.90 -22.34
CA GLU A 15 -6.60 -12.80 -21.70
C GLU A 15 -6.43 -12.47 -20.21
N THR A 16 -6.35 -11.19 -19.84
CA THR A 16 -6.32 -10.75 -18.44
C THR A 16 -7.55 -11.24 -17.67
N VAL A 17 -8.76 -11.08 -18.22
CA VAL A 17 -10.00 -11.55 -17.59
C VAL A 17 -10.01 -13.07 -17.46
N ALA A 18 -9.59 -13.80 -18.50
CA ALA A 18 -9.52 -15.25 -18.47
C ALA A 18 -8.57 -15.74 -17.36
N GLN A 19 -7.40 -15.11 -17.22
CA GLN A 19 -6.44 -15.42 -16.16
C GLN A 19 -7.01 -15.15 -14.77
N LEU A 20 -7.63 -13.99 -14.56
CA LEU A 20 -8.19 -13.61 -13.26
C LEU A 20 -9.43 -14.42 -12.87
N LYS A 21 -10.10 -15.07 -13.82
CA LYS A 21 -11.22 -15.99 -13.55
C LYS A 21 -10.78 -17.37 -13.06
N VAL A 22 -9.51 -17.74 -13.21
CA VAL A 22 -8.99 -19.02 -12.70
C VAL A 22 -9.08 -19.02 -11.17
N THR A 23 -9.78 -20.00 -10.61
CA THR A 23 -9.97 -20.16 -9.16
C THR A 23 -9.18 -21.31 -8.57
N ASP A 24 -8.53 -22.11 -9.42
CA ASP A 24 -7.69 -23.21 -8.98
C ASP A 24 -6.48 -22.70 -8.20
N SER A 25 -6.22 -23.31 -7.04
CA SER A 25 -5.05 -22.99 -6.24
C SER A 25 -3.78 -23.39 -6.98
N GLN A 26 -2.97 -22.40 -7.36
CA GLN A 26 -1.65 -22.65 -7.92
C GLN A 26 -0.65 -22.83 -6.77
N VAL A 27 0.30 -23.76 -6.93
CA VAL A 27 1.40 -23.99 -5.97
C VAL A 27 2.31 -22.76 -5.85
N SER A 28 2.30 -21.90 -6.88
CA SER A 28 3.05 -20.66 -6.94
C SER A 28 2.25 -19.58 -7.68
N GLY A 29 2.43 -18.32 -7.29
CA GLY A 29 1.75 -17.17 -7.88
C GLY A 29 1.88 -15.93 -7.00
N VAL A 30 1.65 -14.75 -7.57
CA VAL A 30 1.72 -13.46 -6.86
C VAL A 30 0.39 -13.04 -6.23
N GLY A 31 -0.68 -13.81 -6.43
CA GLY A 31 -1.99 -13.55 -5.81
C GLY A 31 -2.82 -12.47 -6.51
N ASP A 32 -2.60 -12.21 -7.80
CA ASP A 32 -3.26 -11.11 -8.54
C ASP A 32 -4.78 -11.15 -8.46
N ARG A 33 -5.39 -12.35 -8.51
CA ARG A 33 -6.83 -12.49 -8.35
C ARG A 33 -7.28 -12.09 -6.95
N GLN A 34 -6.56 -12.52 -5.91
CA GLN A 34 -6.88 -12.21 -4.51
C GLN A 34 -6.70 -10.71 -4.25
N TRP A 35 -5.62 -10.12 -4.75
CA TRP A 35 -5.37 -8.69 -4.66
C TRP A 35 -6.45 -7.87 -5.38
N LEU A 36 -6.84 -8.28 -6.59
CA LEU A 36 -7.94 -7.64 -7.31
C LEU A 36 -9.25 -7.78 -6.54
N TYR A 37 -9.52 -8.93 -5.92
CA TYR A 37 -10.72 -9.12 -5.11
C TYR A 37 -10.78 -8.11 -3.97
N GLN A 38 -9.72 -7.98 -3.16
CA GLN A 38 -9.64 -6.98 -2.10
C GLN A 38 -9.72 -5.55 -2.64
N THR A 39 -9.12 -5.29 -3.80
CA THR A 39 -9.26 -3.99 -4.48
C THR A 39 -10.71 -3.66 -4.80
N CYS A 40 -11.49 -4.65 -5.26
CA CYS A 40 -12.90 -4.50 -5.62
C CYS A 40 -13.86 -4.53 -4.43
N THR A 41 -13.48 -5.13 -3.30
CA THR A 41 -14.38 -5.31 -2.13
C THR A 41 -13.97 -4.51 -0.90
N GLU A 42 -12.81 -3.87 -0.90
CA GLU A 42 -12.29 -3.14 0.26
C GLU A 42 -11.54 -1.86 -0.14
N PHE A 43 -10.46 -1.96 -0.91
CA PHE A 43 -9.46 -0.88 -0.96
C PHE A 43 -9.69 0.17 -2.05
N GLY A 44 -10.28 -0.19 -3.20
CA GLY A 44 -10.42 0.73 -4.33
C GLY A 44 -9.08 1.24 -4.90
N PHE A 45 -8.03 0.43 -4.77
CA PHE A 45 -6.64 0.74 -5.14
C PHE A 45 -6.40 0.72 -6.66
N TYR A 46 -6.93 1.71 -7.37
CA TYR A 46 -6.83 1.82 -8.83
C TYR A 46 -5.78 2.84 -9.26
N ILE A 47 -4.79 2.40 -10.03
CA ILE A 47 -3.77 3.28 -10.61
C ILE A 47 -4.31 3.82 -11.93
N THR A 48 -4.50 5.12 -12.03
CA THR A 48 -4.90 5.81 -13.26
C THR A 48 -4.00 7.01 -13.55
N CYS A 49 -4.02 7.46 -14.80
CA CYS A 49 -3.16 8.53 -15.32
C CYS A 49 -4.01 9.49 -16.15
N GLU A 50 -5.13 9.95 -15.59
CA GLU A 50 -6.16 10.71 -16.30
C GLU A 50 -5.89 12.24 -16.32
N GLY A 51 -4.83 12.68 -15.65
CA GLY A 51 -4.46 14.11 -15.55
C GLY A 51 -3.66 14.62 -16.76
N PRO A 52 -3.79 15.91 -17.12
CA PRO A 52 -3.12 16.50 -18.30
C PRO A 52 -1.59 16.58 -18.18
N ARG A 53 -1.05 16.46 -16.97
CA ARG A 53 0.39 16.44 -16.69
C ARG A 53 0.97 15.03 -16.58
N CYS A 54 0.14 14.00 -16.70
CA CYS A 54 0.60 12.63 -16.55
C CYS A 54 1.38 12.22 -17.81
N PRO A 55 2.63 11.72 -17.69
CA PRO A 55 3.46 11.40 -18.85
C PRO A 55 3.11 10.05 -19.49
N PHE A 56 2.18 9.28 -18.90
CA PHE A 56 1.78 7.96 -19.39
C PHE A 56 0.44 8.01 -20.14
N SER A 57 0.05 6.86 -20.70
CA SER A 57 -1.24 6.68 -21.33
C SER A 57 -2.39 6.95 -20.36
N GLN A 58 -3.45 7.60 -20.84
CA GLN A 58 -4.68 7.83 -20.08
C GLN A 58 -5.53 6.56 -19.90
N VAL A 59 -5.11 5.44 -20.50
CA VAL A 59 -5.76 4.13 -20.35
C VAL A 59 -4.82 3.10 -19.70
N PRO A 60 -5.35 2.21 -18.84
CA PRO A 60 -6.76 2.11 -18.43
C PRO A 60 -7.17 3.22 -17.45
N ALA A 61 -8.32 3.84 -17.72
CA ALA A 61 -8.98 4.79 -16.82
C ALA A 61 -9.80 4.06 -15.74
N LEU A 62 -10.25 4.78 -14.71
CA LEU A 62 -11.02 4.19 -13.60
C LEU A 62 -12.22 3.32 -14.05
N PRO A 63 -13.04 3.73 -15.05
CA PRO A 63 -14.14 2.88 -15.51
C PRO A 63 -13.69 1.51 -16.01
N SER A 64 -12.55 1.41 -16.70
CA SER A 64 -12.01 0.14 -17.20
C SER A 64 -11.56 -0.78 -16.06
N GLN A 65 -11.08 -0.19 -14.96
CA GLN A 65 -10.71 -0.92 -13.74
C GLN A 65 -11.95 -1.45 -13.02
N LEU A 66 -12.99 -0.62 -12.86
CA LEU A 66 -14.25 -1.04 -12.25
C LEU A 66 -14.98 -2.10 -13.08
N GLU A 67 -14.92 -2.00 -14.40
CA GLU A 67 -15.45 -3.04 -15.30
C GLU A 67 -14.73 -4.39 -15.10
N LEU A 68 -13.46 -4.38 -14.66
CA LEU A 68 -12.74 -5.63 -14.36
C LEU A 68 -13.35 -6.34 -13.15
N CYS A 69 -13.72 -5.60 -12.12
CA CYS A 69 -14.42 -6.13 -10.95
C CYS A 69 -15.75 -6.81 -11.35
N GLU A 70 -16.49 -6.19 -12.26
CA GLU A 70 -17.73 -6.75 -12.78
C GLU A 70 -17.48 -8.00 -13.62
N GLN A 71 -16.55 -7.94 -14.57
CA GLN A 71 -16.25 -9.05 -15.48
C GLN A 71 -15.72 -10.28 -14.74
N VAL A 72 -14.90 -10.10 -13.69
CA VAL A 72 -14.24 -11.20 -12.97
C VAL A 72 -15.08 -11.70 -11.80
N PHE A 73 -15.74 -10.81 -11.03
CA PHE A 73 -16.42 -11.16 -9.78
C PHE A 73 -17.93 -10.85 -9.76
N GLY A 74 -18.47 -10.21 -10.80
CA GLY A 74 -19.87 -9.75 -10.80
C GLY A 74 -20.14 -8.58 -9.86
N LEU A 75 -19.10 -7.83 -9.48
CA LEU A 75 -19.22 -6.67 -8.58
C LEU A 75 -19.44 -5.40 -9.41
N SER A 76 -20.62 -4.79 -9.26
CA SER A 76 -20.91 -3.50 -9.89
C SER A 76 -20.01 -2.39 -9.34
N ALA A 77 -19.78 -1.35 -10.15
CA ALA A 77 -19.08 -0.14 -9.71
C ALA A 77 -19.70 0.47 -8.43
N SER A 78 -21.03 0.46 -8.30
CA SER A 78 -21.71 0.95 -7.10
C SER A 78 -21.39 0.11 -5.86
N SER A 79 -21.28 -1.21 -6.00
CA SER A 79 -20.91 -2.11 -4.90
C SER A 79 -19.48 -1.85 -4.45
N VAL A 80 -18.55 -1.65 -5.41
CA VAL A 80 -17.15 -1.29 -5.13
C VAL A 80 -17.08 0.02 -4.34
N VAL A 81 -17.78 1.06 -4.77
CA VAL A 81 -17.78 2.38 -4.09
C VAL A 81 -18.32 2.26 -2.66
N GLN A 82 -19.38 1.47 -2.45
CA GLN A 82 -19.93 1.23 -1.11
C GLN A 82 -18.95 0.47 -0.21
N ALA A 83 -18.28 -0.55 -0.75
CA ALA A 83 -17.23 -1.28 -0.05
C ALA A 83 -16.09 -0.36 0.41
N VAL A 84 -15.57 0.47 -0.49
CA VAL A 84 -14.50 1.44 -0.16
C VAL A 84 -14.96 2.44 0.92
N ALA A 85 -16.20 2.91 0.84
CA ALA A 85 -16.76 3.79 1.87
C ALA A 85 -16.86 3.09 3.24
N GLN A 86 -17.26 1.82 3.26
CA GLN A 86 -17.30 1.01 4.49
C GLN A 86 -15.90 0.80 5.08
N THR A 87 -14.92 0.44 4.25
CA THR A 87 -13.52 0.29 4.67
C THR A 87 -12.97 1.59 5.27
N ASN A 88 -13.17 2.73 4.60
CA ASN A 88 -12.76 4.02 5.13
C ASN A 88 -13.47 4.37 6.44
N SER A 89 -14.77 4.09 6.55
CA SER A 89 -15.52 4.32 7.79
C SER A 89 -15.04 3.43 8.94
N TYR A 90 -14.64 2.19 8.65
CA TYR A 90 -14.18 1.25 9.66
C TYR A 90 -12.78 1.59 10.16
N TYR A 91 -11.84 1.88 9.26
CA TYR A 91 -10.44 2.15 9.61
C TYR A 91 -10.11 3.63 9.89
N GLY A 92 -11.04 4.55 9.60
CA GLY A 92 -10.87 6.00 9.83
C GLY A 92 -10.22 6.76 8.67
N GLY A 93 -10.00 6.11 7.52
CA GLY A 93 -9.46 6.75 6.32
C GLY A 93 -8.11 7.45 6.57
N GLN A 94 -8.06 8.77 6.32
CA GLN A 94 -6.87 9.60 6.55
C GLN A 94 -6.69 10.06 8.02
N THR A 95 -7.60 9.68 8.90
CA THR A 95 -7.52 9.98 10.34
C THR A 95 -7.78 8.69 11.12
N PRO A 96 -6.88 7.68 10.99
CA PRO A 96 -7.09 6.40 11.63
C PRO A 96 -6.98 6.54 13.15
N GLY A 97 -7.99 6.10 13.90
CA GLY A 97 -7.99 6.16 15.37
C GLY A 97 -7.04 5.17 16.07
N ALA A 98 -5.91 4.84 15.45
CA ALA A 98 -4.95 3.87 15.95
C ALA A 98 -3.95 4.53 16.91
N THR A 99 -3.57 3.80 17.96
CA THR A 99 -2.52 4.21 18.92
C THR A 99 -1.34 3.26 18.83
N GLN A 100 -0.14 3.74 19.18
CA GLN A 100 1.09 2.92 19.13
C GLN A 100 1.38 2.40 17.71
N VAL A 101 1.08 3.25 16.72
CA VAL A 101 1.42 3.02 15.31
C VAL A 101 2.36 4.14 14.87
N LEU A 102 3.42 3.77 14.15
CA LEU A 102 4.35 4.68 13.51
C LEU A 102 4.22 4.50 12.00
N PHE A 103 3.68 5.51 11.31
CA PHE A 103 3.53 5.49 9.86
C PHE A 103 4.83 5.91 9.18
N ILE A 104 5.58 4.93 8.67
CA ILE A 104 6.89 5.14 8.05
C ILE A 104 6.71 5.17 6.53
N ASN A 105 7.24 6.21 5.90
CA ASN A 105 7.19 6.40 4.45
C ASN A 105 8.52 6.92 3.92
N GLY A 106 8.82 6.62 2.66
CA GLY A 106 9.86 7.30 1.91
C GLY A 106 9.28 8.36 0.99
N ASP A 107 9.88 9.55 0.89
CA ASP A 107 9.33 10.63 0.06
C ASP A 107 9.40 10.36 -1.46
N THR A 108 10.22 9.38 -1.87
CA THR A 108 10.37 8.96 -3.26
C THR A 108 9.40 7.84 -3.62
N ASP A 109 8.81 7.18 -2.62
CA ASP A 109 7.77 6.18 -2.83
C ASP A 109 6.46 6.87 -3.25
N PRO A 110 5.92 6.66 -4.46
CA PRO A 110 4.66 7.30 -4.85
C PRO A 110 3.49 6.93 -3.92
N TRP A 111 3.57 5.85 -3.15
CA TRP A 111 2.53 5.44 -2.21
C TRP A 111 2.44 6.31 -0.96
N HIS A 112 3.46 7.11 -0.62
CA HIS A 112 3.43 7.94 0.59
C HIS A 112 2.25 8.92 0.61
N VAL A 113 1.74 9.33 -0.56
CA VAL A 113 0.60 10.25 -0.69
C VAL A 113 -0.71 9.67 -0.18
N LEU A 114 -0.79 8.34 -0.07
CA LEU A 114 -1.95 7.63 0.47
C LEU A 114 -1.82 7.33 1.97
N SER A 115 -0.67 7.66 2.59
CA SER A 115 -0.37 7.40 4.00
C SER A 115 -0.48 8.66 4.85
N ILE A 116 -0.45 8.47 6.17
CA ILE A 116 -0.15 9.52 7.14
C ILE A 116 1.35 9.85 7.05
N THR A 117 1.67 11.08 6.66
CA THR A 117 3.07 11.55 6.49
C THR A 117 3.43 12.70 7.42
N GLN A 118 2.46 13.20 8.18
CA GLN A 118 2.64 14.22 9.21
C GLN A 118 1.96 13.74 10.50
N ALA A 119 2.54 14.06 11.65
CA ALA A 119 1.97 13.66 12.93
C ALA A 119 0.69 14.48 13.24
N SER A 120 -0.43 13.79 13.43
CA SER A 120 -1.71 14.35 13.86
C SER A 120 -1.93 14.11 15.35
N GLY A 121 -1.12 14.77 16.19
CA GLY A 121 -1.26 14.74 17.65
C GLY A 121 -0.39 13.70 18.36
N PRO A 122 -0.56 13.53 19.68
CA PRO A 122 0.37 12.77 20.51
C PRO A 122 0.28 11.24 20.34
N LEU A 123 -0.80 10.73 19.71
CA LEU A 123 -1.06 9.30 19.55
C LEU A 123 -0.70 8.76 18.16
N GLU A 124 -0.57 9.64 17.17
CA GLU A 124 -0.30 9.30 15.77
C GLU A 124 1.08 9.86 15.37
N SER A 125 2.05 8.96 15.24
CA SER A 125 3.41 9.30 14.83
C SER A 125 3.62 8.98 13.35
N ALA A 126 4.25 9.90 12.62
CA ALA A 126 4.63 9.69 11.22
C ALA A 126 6.12 10.00 11.02
N LEU A 127 6.77 9.22 10.16
CA LEU A 127 8.17 9.40 9.77
C LEU A 127 8.27 9.37 8.24
N LEU A 128 8.58 10.52 7.64
CA LEU A 128 8.87 10.62 6.21
C LEU A 128 10.39 10.68 6.01
N ILE A 129 10.96 9.65 5.40
CA ILE A 129 12.40 9.49 5.19
C ILE A 129 12.79 10.07 3.83
N PRO A 130 13.67 11.09 3.79
CA PRO A 130 14.10 11.69 2.54
C PRO A 130 14.86 10.72 1.63
N SER A 131 14.53 10.73 0.34
CA SER A 131 15.12 9.90 -0.71
C SER A 131 14.99 8.40 -0.53
N ALA A 132 14.15 7.94 0.40
CA ALA A 132 13.83 6.53 0.55
C ALA A 132 12.70 6.13 -0.41
N SER A 133 12.82 4.95 -1.01
CA SER A 133 11.77 4.35 -1.83
C SER A 133 10.89 3.40 -0.99
N HIS A 134 9.98 2.70 -1.67
CA HIS A 134 9.02 1.78 -1.08
C HIS A 134 9.67 0.81 -0.08
N CYS A 135 9.26 0.93 1.19
CA CYS A 135 9.65 0.07 2.31
C CYS A 135 11.17 -0.11 2.50
N MET A 136 11.97 0.87 2.10
CA MET A 136 13.43 0.76 2.13
C MET A 136 13.98 0.68 3.57
N ASP A 137 13.24 1.23 4.54
CA ASP A 137 13.51 1.11 5.98
C ASP A 137 13.53 -0.34 6.48
N MET A 138 12.69 -1.21 5.91
CA MET A 138 12.61 -2.64 6.26
C MET A 138 13.69 -3.50 5.60
N ALA A 139 14.39 -2.96 4.60
CA ALA A 139 15.48 -3.69 3.95
C ALA A 139 16.70 -3.82 4.89
N PRO A 140 17.52 -4.89 4.76
CA PRO A 140 18.76 -5.02 5.52
C PRO A 140 19.70 -3.83 5.31
N ASP A 141 20.42 -3.45 6.37
CA ASP A 141 21.42 -2.39 6.32
C ASP A 141 22.51 -2.66 5.28
N ARG A 142 22.88 -1.62 4.54
CA ARG A 142 23.96 -1.64 3.56
C ARG A 142 24.92 -0.47 3.78
N PRO A 143 26.23 -0.65 3.50
CA PRO A 143 27.19 0.46 3.55
C PRO A 143 26.82 1.63 2.62
N SER A 144 26.09 1.35 1.53
CA SER A 144 25.62 2.33 0.55
C SER A 144 24.37 3.10 0.96
N ASP A 145 23.76 2.79 2.10
CA ASP A 145 22.52 3.45 2.52
C ASP A 145 22.73 4.96 2.69
N SER A 146 21.69 5.74 2.43
CA SER A 146 21.77 7.19 2.63
C SER A 146 21.87 7.52 4.13
N PRO A 147 22.45 8.69 4.48
CA PRO A 147 22.40 9.17 5.86
C PRO A 147 20.96 9.30 6.39
N SER A 148 20.01 9.75 5.56
CA SER A 148 18.59 9.88 5.93
C SER A 148 17.96 8.54 6.28
N LEU A 149 18.25 7.48 5.52
CA LEU A 149 17.74 6.14 5.77
C LEU A 149 18.27 5.56 7.08
N ARG A 150 19.58 5.70 7.34
CA ARG A 150 20.19 5.27 8.62
C ARG A 150 19.57 6.00 9.81
N LEU A 151 19.40 7.32 9.71
CA LEU A 151 18.74 8.11 10.75
C LEU A 151 17.28 7.68 10.92
N GLY A 152 16.57 7.41 9.83
CA GLY A 152 15.20 6.88 9.87
C GLY A 152 15.10 5.57 10.67
N ARG A 153 15.98 4.60 10.38
CA ARG A 153 16.03 3.33 11.14
C ARG A 153 16.36 3.53 12.61
N GLN A 154 17.25 4.48 12.93
CA GLN A 154 17.53 4.84 14.33
C GLN A 154 16.30 5.41 15.03
N SER A 155 15.56 6.32 14.39
CA SER A 155 14.30 6.86 14.93
C SER A 155 13.25 5.77 15.17
N ILE A 156 13.11 4.83 14.23
CA ILE A 156 12.21 3.68 14.37
C ILE A 156 12.60 2.84 15.59
N PHE A 157 13.89 2.51 15.72
CA PHE A 157 14.39 1.74 16.86
C PHE A 157 14.14 2.45 18.20
N GLN A 158 14.39 3.76 18.28
CA GLN A 158 14.11 4.56 19.48
C GLN A 158 12.62 4.58 19.85
N GLN A 159 11.74 4.67 18.86
CA GLN A 159 10.29 4.63 19.09
C GLN A 159 9.87 3.28 19.66
N LEU A 160 10.37 2.18 19.09
CA LEU A 160 10.11 0.82 19.58
C LEU A 160 10.60 0.64 21.01
N GLN A 161 11.82 1.09 21.33
CA GLN A 161 12.35 1.05 22.70
C GLN A 161 11.47 1.83 23.68
N THR A 162 10.93 2.97 23.26
CA THR A 162 10.02 3.77 24.09
C THR A 162 8.74 3.01 24.40
N TRP A 163 8.11 2.39 23.39
CA TRP A 163 6.90 1.59 23.60
C TRP A 163 7.15 0.36 24.47
N LEU A 164 8.27 -0.34 24.27
CA LEU A 164 8.63 -1.51 25.09
C LEU A 164 8.78 -1.13 26.57
N ARG A 165 9.45 -0.01 26.87
CA ARG A 165 9.59 0.48 28.25
C ARG A 165 8.24 0.82 28.88
N LEU A 166 7.37 1.52 28.16
CA LEU A 166 6.03 1.86 28.64
C LEU A 166 5.19 0.59 28.91
N ALA A 167 5.32 -0.42 28.04
CA ALA A 167 4.67 -1.70 28.23
C ALA A 167 5.17 -2.41 29.49
N GLU A 168 6.48 -2.47 29.73
CA GLU A 168 7.08 -3.03 30.94
C GLU A 168 6.58 -2.33 32.21
N GLU A 169 6.58 -0.99 32.23
CA GLU A 169 6.10 -0.21 33.37
C GLU A 169 4.61 -0.46 33.67
N SER A 170 3.77 -0.57 32.62
CA SER A 170 2.34 -0.88 32.78
C SER A 170 2.09 -2.29 33.33
N GLN A 171 2.93 -3.27 32.95
CA GLN A 171 2.87 -4.63 33.48
C GLN A 171 3.27 -4.69 34.96
N VAL A 172 4.28 -3.92 35.37
CA VAL A 172 4.69 -3.85 36.78
C VAL A 172 3.57 -3.21 37.61
N ARG A 173 2.96 -2.12 37.14
CA ARG A 173 1.86 -1.45 37.86
C ARG A 173 0.59 -2.27 37.97
N SER A 174 0.29 -3.14 37.01
CA SER A 174 -0.88 -4.02 37.05
C SER A 174 -0.70 -5.26 37.94
N ARG A 175 0.56 -5.59 38.30
CA ARG A 175 0.90 -6.72 39.19
C ARG A 175 1.15 -6.32 40.64
N ALA A 176 1.30 -5.02 40.91
CA ALA A 176 1.42 -4.43 42.25
C ALA A 176 0.03 -4.06 42.78
#